data_AF-A0A5E4D6K0-F1
#
_entry.id   AF-A0A5E4D6K0-F1
#
_cell.length_a   1.000
_cell.length_b   1.000
_cell.length_c   1.000
_cell.angle_alpha   90.00
_cell.angle_beta   90.00
_cell.angle_gamma   90.00
#
_symmetry.space_group_name_H-M   'P 1'
#
loop_
_entity.id
_entity.type
_entity.pdbx_description
1 polymer ?
#
loop_
_entity_poly.entity_id
_entity_poly.type
_entity_poly.pdbx_seq_one_letter_code
_entity_poly.pdbx_strand_id
1 'polypeptide(L)'
;IIESALRQLESKPTEVEEFVEHFTFLEAISSKIFQLEDEYFTINQLYSVVRHYHLYISEEQIAIYKILLGKFRQLKTTIKLNKTNREAAITKFREKLEANIAGLQVDVSNLKAN
;
A
#
# COMPACT_ATOMS: atom_id res chain seq x y z
N ILE A 1 6.52 -2.70 -12.28
CA ILE A 1 6.43 -1.74 -11.15
C ILE A 1 5.03 -1.72 -10.54
N ILE A 2 3.97 -1.30 -11.25
CA ILE A 2 2.60 -1.22 -10.68
C ILE A 2 2.10 -2.59 -10.22
N GLU A 3 2.23 -3.62 -11.06
CA GLU A 3 1.75 -4.96 -10.72
C GLU A 3 2.53 -5.61 -9.58
N SER A 4 3.86 -5.46 -9.57
CA SER A 4 4.70 -5.94 -8.48
C SER A 4 4.37 -5.24 -7.16
N ALA A 5 4.10 -3.94 -7.19
CA ALA A 5 3.71 -3.18 -6.01
C ALA A 5 2.34 -3.60 -5.47
N LEU A 6 1.37 -3.87 -6.36
CA LEU A 6 0.07 -4.42 -5.97
C LEU A 6 0.21 -5.76 -5.26
N ARG A 7 1.00 -6.69 -5.82
CA ARG A 7 1.21 -8.01 -5.20
C ARG A 7 1.84 -7.91 -3.81
N GLN A 8 2.81 -7.01 -3.63
CA GLN A 8 3.43 -6.80 -2.31
C GLN A 8 2.45 -6.18 -1.31
N LEU A 9 1.64 -5.19 -1.71
CA LEU A 9 0.65 -4.56 -0.84
C LEU A 9 -0.55 -5.47 -0.49
N GLU A 10 -0.81 -6.49 -1.31
CA GLU A 10 -1.86 -7.49 -1.09
C GLU A 10 -1.33 -8.71 -0.29
N SER A 11 -0.02 -8.74 0.01
CA SER A 11 0.57 -9.78 0.85
C SER A 11 0.03 -9.73 2.28
N LYS A 12 -0.03 -10.90 2.91
CA LYS A 12 -0.51 -11.06 4.29
C LYS A 12 0.67 -11.47 5.17
N PRO A 13 1.34 -10.51 5.82
CA PRO A 13 2.42 -10.84 6.75
C PRO A 13 1.88 -11.64 7.94
N THR A 14 2.67 -12.61 8.38
CA THR A 14 2.37 -13.54 9.48
C THR A 14 3.38 -13.42 10.62
N GLU A 15 4.62 -13.02 10.31
CA GLU A 15 5.68 -12.77 11.28
C GLU A 15 5.93 -11.26 11.46
N VAL A 16 6.52 -10.87 12.60
CA VAL A 16 6.73 -9.45 12.95
C VAL A 16 7.66 -8.77 11.94
N GLU A 17 8.70 -9.47 11.53
CA GLU A 17 9.67 -9.03 10.53
C GLU A 17 8.97 -8.74 9.19
N GLU A 18 8.08 -9.62 8.76
CA GLU A 18 7.27 -9.45 7.54
C GLU A 18 6.34 -8.23 7.65
N PHE A 19 5.79 -7.94 8.82
CA PHE A 19 5.01 -6.71 9.05
C PHE A 19 5.87 -5.45 8.92
N VAL A 20 7.09 -5.46 9.46
CA VAL A 20 8.03 -4.34 9.36
C VAL A 20 8.42 -4.11 7.90
N GLU A 21 8.74 -5.17 7.17
CA GLU A 21 9.04 -5.10 5.74
C GLU A 21 7.85 -4.56 4.94
N HIS A 22 6.64 -5.06 5.21
CA HIS A 22 5.41 -4.62 4.55
C HIS A 22 5.16 -3.12 4.76
N PHE A 23 5.29 -2.63 5.99
CA PHE A 23 5.10 -1.20 6.29
C PHE A 23 6.21 -0.31 5.73
N THR A 24 7.46 -0.81 5.71
CA THR A 24 8.58 -0.12 5.07
C THR A 24 8.33 0.02 3.57
N PHE A 25 7.87 -1.04 2.92
CA PHE A 25 7.49 -1.02 1.52
C PHE A 25 6.34 -0.04 1.26
N LEU A 26 5.30 -0.06 2.10
CA LEU A 26 4.16 0.86 2.00
C LEU A 26 4.62 2.32 2.02
N GLU A 27 5.55 2.69 2.88
CA GLU A 27 6.09 4.05 2.96
C GLU A 27 6.90 4.41 1.69
N ALA A 28 7.74 3.49 1.23
CA ALA A 28 8.54 3.67 0.03
C ALA A 28 7.68 3.85 -1.23
N ILE A 29 6.67 3.00 -1.44
CA ILE A 29 5.78 3.12 -2.60
C ILE A 29 4.88 4.36 -2.49
N SER A 30 4.47 4.73 -1.28
CA SER A 30 3.70 5.95 -1.04
C SER A 30 4.48 7.22 -1.38
N SER A 31 5.80 7.19 -1.25
CA SER A 31 6.65 8.32 -1.65
C SER A 31 6.86 8.35 -3.17
N LYS A 32 7.01 7.16 -3.78
CA LYS A 32 7.18 7.03 -5.24
C LYS A 32 5.89 7.27 -6.05
N ILE A 33 4.71 7.13 -5.43
CA ILE A 33 3.44 7.27 -6.15
C ILE A 33 3.28 8.65 -6.80
N PHE A 34 3.81 9.71 -6.17
CA PHE A 34 3.76 11.07 -6.70
C PHE A 34 4.52 11.21 -8.03
N GLN A 35 5.67 10.53 -8.17
CA GLN A 35 6.41 10.51 -9.43
C GLN A 35 5.66 9.74 -10.51
N LEU A 36 5.08 8.59 -10.15
CA LEU A 36 4.25 7.81 -11.07
C LEU A 36 2.96 8.54 -11.49
N GLU A 37 2.43 9.42 -10.64
CA GLU A 37 1.28 10.26 -10.99
C GLU A 37 1.58 11.25 -12.11
N ASP A 38 2.79 11.82 -12.14
CA ASP A 38 3.21 12.75 -13.19
C ASP A 38 3.40 12.04 -14.55
N GLU A 39 4.04 10.87 -14.55
CA GLU A 39 4.16 10.01 -15.73
C GLU A 39 2.77 9.58 -16.24
N TYR A 40 1.90 9.16 -15.32
CA TYR A 40 0.53 8.78 -15.63
C TYR A 40 -0.30 9.95 -16.18
N PHE A 41 -0.13 11.15 -15.64
CA PHE A 41 -0.76 12.36 -16.14
C PHE A 41 -0.33 12.67 -17.56
N THR A 42 0.97 12.58 -17.84
CA THR A 42 1.54 12.76 -19.18
C THR A 42 0.92 11.79 -20.19
N ILE A 43 0.79 10.51 -19.84
CA ILE A 43 0.16 9.51 -20.71
C ILE A 43 -1.32 9.84 -20.99
N ASN A 44 -2.08 10.30 -19.99
CA ASN A 44 -3.48 10.72 -20.20
C ASN A 44 -3.59 11.93 -21.13
N GLN A 45 -2.66 12.88 -21.05
CA GLN A 45 -2.62 14.04 -21.94
C GLN A 45 -2.32 13.61 -23.37
N LEU A 46 -1.31 12.74 -23.57
CA LEU A 46 -1.00 12.19 -24.89
C LEU A 46 -2.18 11.42 -25.48
N TYR A 47 -2.86 10.59 -24.69
CA TYR A 47 -4.05 9.87 -25.16
C TYR A 47 -5.19 10.85 -25.53
N SER A 48 -5.33 11.96 -24.79
CA SER A 48 -6.31 13.01 -25.11
C SER A 48 -5.99 13.72 -26.42
N VAL A 49 -4.72 13.98 -26.72
CA VAL A 49 -4.25 14.52 -28.02
C VAL A 49 -4.57 13.55 -29.16
N VAL A 50 -4.25 12.26 -28.99
CA VAL A 50 -4.58 11.21 -29.97
C VAL A 50 -6.07 11.19 -30.28
N ARG A 51 -6.90 11.28 -29.23
CA ARG A 51 -8.37 11.32 -29.36
C ARG A 51 -8.87 12.59 -30.03
N HIS A 52 -8.30 13.74 -29.71
CA HIS A 52 -8.72 15.03 -30.25
C HIS A 52 -8.45 15.14 -31.76
N TYR A 53 -7.26 14.72 -32.18
CA TYR A 53 -6.83 14.79 -33.58
C TYR A 53 -7.15 13.52 -34.39
N HIS A 54 -7.87 12.56 -33.82
CA HIS A 54 -8.21 11.30 -34.46
C HIS A 54 -6.97 10.57 -35.02
N LEU A 55 -5.85 10.66 -34.31
CA LEU A 55 -4.63 9.98 -34.71
C LEU A 55 -4.85 8.48 -34.59
N TYR A 56 -4.39 7.75 -35.61
CA TYR A 56 -4.46 6.30 -35.59
C TYR A 56 -3.50 5.75 -34.54
N ILE A 57 -4.01 4.92 -33.65
CA ILE A 57 -3.26 4.05 -32.74
C ILE A 57 -3.88 2.66 -32.81
N SER A 58 -3.07 1.62 -32.58
CA SER A 58 -3.56 0.24 -32.69
C SER A 58 -4.53 -0.10 -31.55
N GLU A 59 -5.41 -1.08 -31.78
CA GLU A 59 -6.32 -1.58 -30.73
C GLU A 59 -5.54 -2.11 -29.52
N GLU A 60 -4.37 -2.70 -29.76
CA GLU A 60 -3.46 -3.16 -28.73
C GLU A 60 -2.99 -1.99 -27.84
N GLN A 61 -2.57 -0.87 -28.42
CA GLN A 61 -2.17 0.32 -27.66
C GLN A 61 -3.31 0.89 -26.82
N ILE A 62 -4.54 0.88 -27.35
CA ILE A 62 -5.75 1.27 -26.60
C ILE A 62 -5.99 0.33 -25.43
N ALA A 63 -5.84 -0.98 -25.63
CA ALA A 63 -6.01 -1.98 -24.58
C ALA A 63 -4.96 -1.80 -23.48
N ILE A 64 -3.68 -1.62 -23.83
CA ILE A 64 -2.59 -1.36 -22.90
C ILE A 64 -2.87 -0.11 -22.06
N TYR A 65 -3.29 1.00 -22.70
CA TYR A 65 -3.65 2.23 -21.99
C TYR A 65 -4.79 2.01 -20.98
N LYS A 66 -5.85 1.30 -21.36
CA LYS A 66 -6.98 0.98 -20.47
C LYS A 66 -6.55 0.12 -19.28
N ILE A 67 -5.69 -0.87 -19.52
CA ILE A 67 -5.13 -1.73 -18.47
C ILE A 67 -4.30 -0.89 -17.49
N LEU A 68 -3.41 -0.04 -18.00
CA LEU A 68 -2.60 0.87 -17.18
C LEU A 68 -3.48 1.75 -16.29
N LEU A 69 -4.54 2.35 -16.87
CA LEU A 69 -5.49 3.21 -16.16
C LEU A 69 -6.20 2.48 -15.02
N GLY A 70 -6.64 1.24 -15.26
CA GLY A 70 -7.24 0.39 -14.24
C GLY A 70 -6.26 0.03 -13.12
N LYS A 71 -5.07 -0.44 -13.48
CA LYS A 71 -4.04 -0.89 -12.53
C LYS A 71 -3.50 0.25 -11.68
N PHE A 72 -3.31 1.43 -12.27
CA PHE A 72 -2.84 2.59 -11.53
C PHE A 72 -3.88 3.09 -10.50
N ARG A 73 -5.16 3.10 -10.89
CA ARG A 73 -6.26 3.41 -9.97
C ARG A 73 -6.34 2.39 -8.84
N GLN A 74 -6.20 1.09 -9.14
CA GLN A 74 -6.16 0.03 -8.14
C GLN A 74 -5.02 0.28 -7.15
N LEU A 75 -3.80 0.57 -7.63
CA LEU A 75 -2.64 0.82 -6.79
C LEU A 75 -2.88 1.98 -5.81
N LYS A 76 -3.43 3.11 -6.27
CA LYS A 76 -3.75 4.25 -5.41
C LYS A 76 -4.73 3.88 -4.29
N THR A 77 -5.78 3.15 -4.63
CA THR A 77 -6.77 2.67 -3.65
C THR A 77 -6.15 1.71 -2.64
N THR A 78 -5.35 0.75 -3.11
CA THR A 78 -4.68 -0.24 -2.26
C THR A 78 -3.68 0.42 -1.30
N ILE A 79 -2.90 1.42 -1.75
CA ILE A 79 -2.01 2.20 -0.87
C ILE A 79 -2.82 2.90 0.23
N LYS A 80 -3.91 3.59 -0.14
CA LYS A 80 -4.76 4.30 0.83
C LYS A 80 -5.32 3.36 1.89
N LEU A 81 -5.87 2.21 1.46
CA LEU A 81 -6.40 1.20 2.37
C LEU A 81 -5.33 0.64 3.31
N ASN A 82 -4.14 0.31 2.78
CA ASN A 82 -3.04 -0.20 3.59
C ASN A 82 -2.55 0.83 4.63
N LYS A 83 -2.53 2.13 4.31
CA LYS A 83 -2.19 3.18 5.29
C LYS A 83 -3.16 3.22 6.46
N THR A 84 -4.46 3.23 6.17
CA THR A 84 -5.51 3.19 7.21
C THR A 84 -5.41 1.91 8.04
N ASN A 85 -5.20 0.76 7.40
CA ASN A 85 -5.04 -0.52 8.10
C ASN A 85 -3.79 -0.56 8.97
N ARG A 86 -2.67 0.05 8.54
CA ARG A 86 -1.44 0.16 9.34
C ARG A 86 -1.68 0.86 10.66
N GLU A 87 -2.34 2.02 10.64
CA GLU A 87 -2.62 2.80 11.85
C GLU A 87 -3.48 2.00 12.85
N ALA A 88 -4.51 1.33 12.36
CA ALA A 88 -5.35 0.44 13.17
C ALA A 88 -4.55 -0.76 13.73
N ALA A 89 -3.70 -1.38 12.91
CA ALA A 89 -2.88 -2.51 13.31
C ALA A 89 -1.84 -2.14 14.38
N ILE A 90 -1.15 -1.01 14.23
CA ILE A 90 -0.19 -0.49 15.21
C ILE A 90 -0.87 -0.18 16.53
N THR A 91 -2.04 0.47 16.49
CA THR A 91 -2.82 0.79 17.69
C THR A 91 -3.20 -0.48 18.45
N LYS A 92 -3.78 -1.47 17.74
CA LYS A 92 -4.17 -2.76 18.33
C LYS A 92 -2.97 -3.54 18.89
N PHE A 93 -1.82 -3.47 18.22
CA PHE A 93 -0.59 -4.11 18.70
C PHE A 93 -0.12 -3.46 20.01
N ARG A 94 -0.11 -2.12 20.07
CA ARG A 94 0.26 -1.38 21.29
C ARG A 94 -0.66 -1.73 22.46
N GLU A 95 -1.97 -1.69 22.27
CA GLU A 95 -2.97 -2.02 23.30
C GLU A 95 -2.74 -3.43 23.87
N LYS A 96 -2.48 -4.42 23.00
CA LYS A 96 -2.17 -5.79 23.44
C LYS A 96 -0.87 -5.86 24.23
N LEU A 97 0.16 -5.14 23.81
CA LEU A 97 1.44 -5.13 24.49
C LEU A 97 1.33 -4.51 25.89
N GLU A 98 0.62 -3.40 26.01
CA GLU A 98 0.34 -2.74 27.30
C GLU A 98 -0.43 -3.66 28.25
N ALA A 99 -1.46 -4.35 27.74
CA ALA A 99 -2.20 -5.34 28.52
C ALA A 99 -1.31 -6.49 29.02
N ASN A 100 -0.41 -7.01 28.17
CA ASN A 100 0.52 -8.06 28.55
C ASN A 100 1.53 -7.58 29.60
N ILE A 101 2.07 -6.36 29.46
CA ILE A 101 3.00 -5.77 30.44
C ILE A 101 2.32 -5.60 31.80
N ALA A 102 1.08 -5.07 31.82
CA ALA A 102 0.32 -4.92 33.05
C ALA A 102 0.06 -6.28 33.74
N GLY A 103 -0.28 -7.31 32.96
CA GLY A 103 -0.42 -8.68 33.46
C GLY A 103 0.88 -9.20 34.11
N LEU A 104 2.02 -9.07 33.42
CA LEU A 104 3.32 -9.47 33.95
C LEU A 104 3.70 -8.72 35.24
N GLN A 105 3.38 -7.43 35.34
CA GLN A 105 3.64 -6.64 36.55
C GLN A 105 2.83 -7.13 37.76
N VAL A 106 1.57 -7.51 37.53
CA VAL A 106 0.72 -8.14 38.55
C VAL A 106 1.31 -9.47 38.99
N ASP A 107 1.68 -10.33 38.03
CA ASP A 107 2.28 -11.64 38.31
C ASP A 107 3.57 -11.52 39.12
N VAL A 108 4.47 -10.60 38.75
CA VAL A 108 5.72 -10.33 39.48
C VAL A 108 5.44 -9.82 40.90
N SER A 109 4.42 -8.98 41.07
CA SER A 109 4.04 -8.46 42.40
C SER A 109 3.50 -9.58 43.30
N ASN A 110 2.68 -10.48 42.74
CA ASN A 110 2.18 -11.65 43.44
C ASN A 110 3.30 -12.62 43.82
N LEU A 111 4.30 -12.80 42.96
CA LEU A 111 5.47 -13.63 43.26
C LEU A 111 6.34 -13.05 44.39
N LYS A 112 6.47 -11.72 44.49
CA LYS A 112 7.23 -11.06 45.57
C LYS A 112 6.50 -11.03 46.92
N ALA A 113 5.19 -11.21 46.93
CA ALA A 113 4.37 -11.23 48.14
C ALA A 113 4.33 -12.61 48.82
N ASN A 114 4.86 -13.65 48.15
CA ASN A 114 5.12 -14.99 48.68
C ASN A 114 6.61 -15.13 49.05
#